data_AF-A0A1W1BMV6-F1
#
_entry.id   AF-A0A1W1BMV6-F1
#
_cell.length_a   1.000
_cell.length_b   1.000
_cell.length_c   1.000
_cell.angle_alpha   90.00
_cell.angle_beta   90.00
_cell.angle_gamma   90.00
#
_symmetry.space_group_name_H-M   'P 1'
#
loop_
_entity.id
_entity.type
_entity.pdbx_description
1 polymer ?
#
loop_
_entity_poly.entity_id
_entity_poly.type
_entity_poly.pdbx_seq_one_letter_code
_entity_poly.pdbx_strand_id
1 'polypeptide(L)'
;MEKDFKDAVEKSTKAMKELEDKVEDIAEELSDSAGELWGDFKKKFADMSSKLDGASENISKVGDETTLQAHLGAMEARDKMEGMKKEIEEFVTKVSTDAQITLDTATLQAHLAKMEAEDFWKKKGKGITEDFNTSRESVEKLAVEAILEIGSFFEKLGANFSVKK
;
A
#
# COMPACT_ATOMS: atom_id res chain seq x y z
N MET A 1 -7.87 -16.63 -4.93
CA MET A 1 -6.84 -15.64 -5.28
C MET A 1 -7.39 -14.33 -5.79
N GLU A 2 -8.14 -14.24 -6.91
CA GLU A 2 -8.74 -12.95 -7.32
C GLU A 2 -9.60 -12.32 -6.21
N LYS A 3 -10.44 -13.15 -5.58
CA LYS A 3 -11.24 -12.74 -4.43
C LYS A 3 -10.36 -12.26 -3.27
N ASP A 4 -9.34 -13.03 -2.89
CA ASP A 4 -8.46 -12.67 -1.77
C ASP A 4 -7.68 -11.38 -2.04
N PHE A 5 -7.27 -11.16 -3.29
CA PHE A 5 -6.61 -9.94 -3.75
C PHE A 5 -7.54 -8.74 -3.65
N LYS A 6 -8.77 -8.86 -4.14
CA LYS A 6 -9.79 -7.80 -4.05
C LYS A 6 -10.20 -7.51 -2.62
N ASP A 7 -10.44 -8.54 -1.82
CA ASP A 7 -10.78 -8.42 -0.40
C ASP A 7 -9.63 -7.74 0.36
N ALA A 8 -8.37 -8.03 0.01
CA ALA A 8 -7.21 -7.35 0.57
C ALA A 8 -7.18 -5.87 0.15
N VAL A 9 -7.38 -5.56 -1.14
CA VAL A 9 -7.42 -4.18 -1.64
C VAL A 9 -8.51 -3.38 -0.91
N GLU A 10 -9.71 -3.93 -0.83
CA GLU A 10 -10.84 -3.28 -0.17
C GLU A 10 -10.56 -2.98 1.30
N LYS A 11 -10.00 -3.96 2.04
CA LYS A 11 -9.60 -3.76 3.44
C LYS A 11 -8.55 -2.67 3.58
N SER A 12 -7.53 -2.67 2.74
CA SER A 12 -6.44 -1.69 2.81
C SER A 12 -6.91 -0.28 2.46
N THR A 13 -7.72 -0.13 1.41
CA THR A 13 -8.33 1.15 1.04
C THR A 13 -9.30 1.64 2.13
N LYS A 14 -10.01 0.73 2.79
CA LYS A 14 -10.87 1.09 3.93
C LYS A 14 -10.05 1.59 5.12
N ALA A 15 -8.95 0.92 5.47
CA ALA A 15 -8.07 1.35 6.54
C ALA A 15 -7.44 2.72 6.27
N MET A 16 -7.08 3.03 5.02
CA MET A 16 -6.63 4.36 4.62
C MET A 16 -7.69 5.43 4.87
N LYS A 17 -8.93 5.18 4.45
CA LYS A 17 -10.04 6.11 4.68
C LYS A 17 -10.34 6.33 6.16
N GLU A 18 -10.32 5.26 6.95
CA GLU A 18 -10.52 5.35 8.40
C GLU A 18 -9.42 6.17 9.08
N LEU A 19 -8.16 6.09 8.60
CA LEU A 19 -7.11 6.99 9.06
C LEU A 19 -7.38 8.43 8.63
N GLU A 20 -7.76 8.63 7.36
CA GLU A 20 -8.06 9.97 6.85
C GLU A 20 -9.12 10.66 7.69
N ASP A 21 -10.25 9.99 7.92
CA ASP A 21 -11.34 10.50 8.75
C ASP A 21 -10.86 10.87 10.17
N LYS A 22 -10.05 10.01 10.81
CA LYS A 22 -9.52 10.27 12.16
C LYS A 22 -8.56 11.47 12.22
N VAL A 23 -7.77 11.68 11.18
CA VAL A 23 -6.86 12.83 11.13
C VAL A 23 -7.59 14.10 10.75
N GLU A 24 -8.63 14.02 9.90
CA GLU A 24 -9.54 15.15 9.63
C GLU A 24 -10.28 15.60 10.90
N ASP A 25 -10.71 14.66 11.76
CA ASP A 25 -11.37 14.98 13.03
C ASP A 25 -10.50 15.84 13.97
N ILE A 26 -9.17 15.70 13.88
CA ILE A 26 -8.21 16.49 14.66
C ILE A 26 -7.53 17.58 13.83
N ALA A 27 -7.92 17.76 12.56
CA ALA A 27 -7.22 18.64 11.63
C ALA A 27 -7.18 20.10 12.09
N GLU A 28 -8.24 20.54 12.80
CA GLU A 28 -8.32 21.89 13.38
C GLU A 28 -7.33 22.10 14.54
N GLU A 29 -6.87 21.02 15.17
CA GLU A 29 -5.90 21.04 16.28
C GLU A 29 -4.45 20.87 15.80
N LEU A 30 -4.26 20.56 14.52
CA LEU A 30 -2.93 20.40 13.92
C LEU A 30 -2.23 21.75 13.81
N SER A 31 -0.93 21.77 14.13
CA SER A 31 -0.06 22.90 13.74
C SER A 31 -0.02 23.05 12.21
N ASP A 32 0.24 24.27 11.71
CA ASP A 32 0.39 24.52 10.26
C ASP A 32 1.35 23.51 9.59
N SER A 33 2.48 23.22 10.24
CA SER A 33 3.46 22.25 9.75
C SER A 33 2.95 20.80 9.69
N ALA A 34 2.06 20.42 10.62
CA ALA A 34 1.42 19.12 10.63
C ALA A 34 0.29 19.06 9.58
N GLY A 35 -0.45 20.15 9.39
CA GLY A 35 -1.45 20.27 8.33
C GLY A 35 -0.86 20.18 6.93
N GLU A 36 0.30 20.80 6.68
CA GLU A 36 1.04 20.67 5.41
C GLU A 36 1.50 19.22 5.16
N LEU A 37 2.11 18.58 6.17
CA LEU A 37 2.52 17.17 6.09
C LEU A 37 1.32 16.26 5.80
N TRP A 38 0.20 16.50 6.48
CA TRP A 38 -1.03 15.76 6.25
C TRP A 38 -1.58 15.96 4.83
N GLY A 39 -1.54 17.18 4.31
CA GLY A 39 -1.92 17.50 2.93
C GLY A 39 -1.08 16.73 1.91
N ASP A 40 0.21 16.55 2.15
CA ASP A 40 1.09 15.76 1.29
C ASP A 40 0.86 14.25 1.44
N PHE A 41 0.58 13.76 2.64
CA PHE A 41 0.16 12.35 2.82
C PHE A 41 -1.13 12.04 2.10
N LYS A 42 -2.16 12.91 2.18
CA LYS A 42 -3.41 12.71 1.44
C LYS A 42 -3.19 12.53 -0.06
N LYS A 43 -2.29 13.31 -0.67
CA LYS A 43 -1.94 13.15 -2.10
C LYS A 43 -1.29 11.80 -2.38
N LYS A 44 -0.36 11.38 -1.52
CA LYS A 44 0.35 10.10 -1.67
C LYS A 44 -0.58 8.90 -1.41
N PHE A 45 -1.53 9.02 -0.47
CA PHE A 45 -2.56 8.01 -0.19
C PHE A 45 -3.56 7.89 -1.35
N ALA A 46 -3.96 8.99 -1.96
CA ALA A 46 -4.82 8.98 -3.14
C ALA A 46 -4.14 8.29 -4.34
N ASP A 47 -2.85 8.57 -4.58
CA ASP A 47 -2.06 7.92 -5.62
C ASP A 47 -1.91 6.40 -5.37
N MET A 48 -1.66 6.01 -4.12
CA MET A 48 -1.60 4.60 -3.72
C MET A 48 -2.97 3.90 -3.85
N SER A 49 -4.07 4.56 -3.45
CA SER A 49 -5.44 4.05 -3.63
C SER A 49 -5.75 3.83 -5.10
N SER A 50 -5.40 4.78 -5.97
CA SER A 50 -5.56 4.63 -7.42
C SER A 50 -4.77 3.45 -8.00
N LYS A 51 -3.57 3.18 -7.47
CA LYS A 51 -2.77 2.00 -7.85
C LYS A 51 -3.41 0.69 -7.41
N LEU A 52 -3.97 0.64 -6.21
CA LEU A 52 -4.70 -0.52 -5.69
C LEU A 52 -6.01 -0.75 -6.44
N ASP A 53 -6.76 0.31 -6.75
CA ASP A 53 -7.99 0.24 -7.55
C ASP A 53 -7.69 -0.26 -8.97
N GLY A 54 -6.68 0.31 -9.63
CA GLY A 54 -6.24 -0.15 -10.95
C GLY A 54 -5.77 -1.60 -10.94
N ALA A 55 -5.11 -2.04 -9.87
CA ALA A 55 -4.75 -3.44 -9.69
C ALA A 55 -5.99 -4.34 -9.52
N SER A 56 -6.97 -3.91 -8.73
CA SER A 56 -8.25 -4.60 -8.50
C SER A 56 -9.10 -4.71 -9.78
N GLU A 57 -9.05 -3.72 -10.65
CA GLU A 57 -9.71 -3.79 -11.97
C GLU A 57 -8.99 -4.73 -12.93
N ASN A 58 -7.65 -4.72 -12.92
CA ASN A 58 -6.84 -5.50 -13.85
C ASN A 58 -6.76 -6.99 -13.47
N ILE A 59 -6.87 -7.36 -12.19
CA ILE A 59 -6.86 -8.75 -11.75
C ILE A 59 -8.08 -9.55 -12.26
N SER A 60 -9.18 -8.85 -12.59
CA SER A 60 -10.39 -9.45 -13.18
C SER A 60 -10.38 -9.56 -14.69
N LYS A 61 -9.41 -8.93 -15.36
CA LYS A 61 -9.30 -8.98 -16.82
C LYS A 61 -8.63 -10.28 -17.22
N VAL A 62 -9.18 -10.92 -18.25
CA VAL A 62 -8.63 -12.15 -18.80
C VAL A 62 -7.29 -11.85 -19.47
N GLY A 63 -6.20 -12.32 -18.88
CA GLY A 63 -4.86 -12.20 -19.44
C GLY A 63 -3.78 -12.28 -18.38
N ASP A 64 -2.72 -13.05 -18.65
CA ASP A 64 -1.55 -13.11 -17.77
C ASP A 64 -0.85 -11.74 -17.69
N GLU A 65 -0.92 -10.95 -18.76
CA GLU A 65 -0.40 -9.58 -18.81
C GLU A 65 -1.13 -8.64 -17.83
N THR A 66 -2.46 -8.66 -17.83
CA THR A 66 -3.27 -7.81 -16.92
C THR A 66 -3.17 -8.29 -15.48
N THR A 67 -3.05 -9.60 -15.26
CA THR A 67 -2.79 -10.20 -13.95
C THR A 67 -1.44 -9.73 -13.39
N LEU A 68 -0.38 -9.79 -14.20
CA LEU A 68 0.95 -9.32 -13.80
C LEU A 68 0.97 -7.81 -13.51
N GLN A 69 0.28 -7.00 -14.32
CA GLN A 69 0.12 -5.57 -14.06
C GLN A 69 -0.59 -5.28 -12.74
N ALA A 70 -1.58 -6.09 -12.36
CA ALA A 70 -2.25 -5.96 -11.08
C ALA A 70 -1.30 -6.21 -9.90
N HIS A 71 -0.51 -7.29 -9.96
CA HIS A 71 0.46 -7.60 -8.91
C HIS A 71 1.57 -6.55 -8.80
N LEU A 72 2.10 -6.07 -9.93
CA LEU A 72 3.06 -4.97 -9.94
C LEU A 72 2.49 -3.69 -9.34
N GLY A 73 1.23 -3.35 -9.66
CA GLY A 73 0.55 -2.19 -9.07
C GLY A 73 0.43 -2.27 -7.55
N ALA A 74 0.12 -3.45 -7.00
CA ALA A 74 0.09 -3.68 -5.56
C ALA A 74 1.47 -3.54 -4.90
N MET A 75 2.52 -4.07 -5.54
CA MET A 75 3.89 -3.93 -5.05
C MET A 75 4.39 -2.48 -5.11
N GLU A 76 4.02 -1.74 -6.16
CA GLU A 76 4.31 -0.30 -6.26
C GLU A 76 3.62 0.50 -5.16
N ALA A 77 2.37 0.19 -4.86
CA ALA A 77 1.63 0.82 -3.76
C ALA A 77 2.35 0.63 -2.41
N ARG A 78 2.83 -0.59 -2.15
CA ARG A 78 3.59 -0.91 -0.94
C ARG A 78 4.94 -0.18 -0.89
N ASP A 79 5.69 -0.15 -1.98
CA ASP A 79 6.97 0.59 -2.02
C ASP A 79 6.77 2.08 -1.75
N LYS A 80 5.67 2.67 -2.23
CA LYS A 80 5.31 4.06 -1.90
C LYS A 80 5.02 4.20 -0.40
N MET A 81 4.27 3.28 0.20
CA MET A 81 4.04 3.26 1.66
C MET A 81 5.35 3.17 2.44
N GLU A 82 6.25 2.24 2.06
CA GLU A 82 7.57 2.09 2.69
C GLU A 82 8.38 3.40 2.62
N GLY A 83 8.39 4.06 1.46
CA GLY A 83 9.05 5.37 1.30
C GLY A 83 8.47 6.49 2.18
N MET A 84 7.22 6.37 2.60
CA MET A 84 6.54 7.34 3.46
C MET A 84 6.67 7.05 4.96
N LYS A 85 7.12 5.86 5.37
CA LYS A 85 7.10 5.44 6.78
C LYS A 85 7.74 6.45 7.71
N LYS A 86 8.95 6.90 7.37
CA LYS A 86 9.70 7.84 8.20
C LYS A 86 8.99 9.19 8.34
N GLU A 87 8.45 9.72 7.25
CA GLU A 87 7.71 10.98 7.27
C GLU A 87 6.44 10.85 8.12
N ILE A 88 5.76 9.70 8.04
CA ILE A 88 4.58 9.38 8.84
C ILE A 88 4.93 9.23 10.32
N GLU A 89 6.03 8.57 10.67
CA GLU A 89 6.53 8.48 12.05
C GLU A 89 6.80 9.87 12.63
N GLU A 90 7.44 10.75 11.84
CA GLU A 90 7.68 12.14 12.22
C GLU A 90 6.38 12.92 12.41
N PHE A 91 5.39 12.73 11.54
CA PHE A 91 4.08 13.35 11.67
C PHE A 91 3.36 12.89 12.93
N VAL A 92 3.30 11.58 13.18
CA VAL A 92 2.62 11.07 14.37
C VAL A 92 3.31 11.52 15.64
N THR A 93 4.65 11.55 15.65
CA THR A 93 5.41 12.09 16.80
C THR A 93 5.11 13.58 17.05
N LYS A 94 4.84 14.35 15.99
CA LYS A 94 4.48 15.78 16.10
C LYS A 94 3.05 16.01 16.57
N VAL A 95 2.12 15.12 16.20
CA VAL A 95 0.69 15.26 16.47
C VAL A 95 0.30 14.57 17.78
N SER A 96 0.91 13.43 18.09
CA SER A 96 0.63 12.67 19.30
C SER A 96 1.69 12.95 20.36
N THR A 97 1.27 13.52 21.50
CA THR A 97 2.16 13.86 22.61
C THR A 97 2.73 12.62 23.33
N ASP A 98 2.12 11.44 23.13
CA ASP A 98 2.46 10.18 23.79
C ASP A 98 2.86 9.02 22.84
N ALA A 99 2.75 9.19 21.50
CA ALA A 99 2.99 8.06 20.58
C ALA A 99 4.43 7.99 20.07
N GLN A 100 5.17 7.00 20.54
CA GLN A 100 6.39 6.54 19.89
C GLN A 100 6.05 5.34 19.00
N ILE A 101 5.75 5.61 17.73
CA ILE A 101 5.45 4.54 16.77
C ILE A 101 6.76 3.99 16.21
N THR A 102 6.92 2.68 16.28
CA THR A 102 7.91 1.94 15.49
C THR A 102 7.18 1.19 14.39
N LEU A 103 7.38 1.56 13.13
CA LEU A 103 6.79 0.86 11.99
C LEU A 103 7.76 -0.24 11.52
N ASP A 104 7.46 -1.48 11.91
CA ASP A 104 8.25 -2.64 11.48
C ASP A 104 8.33 -2.73 9.96
N THR A 105 9.53 -3.04 9.47
CA THR A 105 9.89 -2.91 8.06
C THR A 105 10.23 -4.29 7.49
N ALA A 106 9.29 -4.90 6.77
CA ALA A 106 9.45 -6.23 6.16
C ALA A 106 9.88 -6.15 4.67
N THR A 107 10.78 -5.24 4.31
CA THR A 107 10.94 -4.79 2.90
C THR A 107 11.54 -5.82 1.94
N LEU A 108 12.40 -6.73 2.40
CA LEU A 108 13.35 -7.43 1.52
C LEU A 108 12.72 -8.38 0.49
N GLN A 109 11.75 -9.21 0.88
CA GLN A 109 11.21 -10.28 0.02
C GLN A 109 10.32 -9.73 -1.11
N ALA A 110 9.41 -8.79 -0.79
CA ALA A 110 8.55 -8.19 -1.79
C ALA A 110 9.32 -7.29 -2.77
N HIS A 111 10.39 -6.62 -2.32
CA HIS A 111 11.25 -5.83 -3.21
C HIS A 111 12.02 -6.70 -4.22
N LEU A 112 12.50 -7.87 -3.79
CA LEU A 112 13.13 -8.85 -4.69
C LEU A 112 12.15 -9.37 -5.74
N ALA A 113 10.92 -9.72 -5.34
CA ALA A 113 9.91 -10.19 -6.29
C ALA A 113 9.42 -9.10 -7.24
N LYS A 114 9.33 -7.85 -6.79
CA LYS A 114 9.07 -6.71 -7.68
C LYS A 114 10.18 -6.57 -8.71
N MET A 115 11.45 -6.60 -8.28
CA MET A 115 12.59 -6.57 -9.22
C MET A 115 12.52 -7.72 -10.22
N GLU A 116 12.24 -8.95 -9.76
CA GLU A 116 12.09 -10.11 -10.64
C GLU A 116 10.92 -9.95 -11.62
N ALA A 117 9.77 -9.43 -11.18
CA ALA A 117 8.60 -9.18 -12.01
C ALA A 117 8.81 -8.04 -13.02
N GLU A 118 9.53 -6.97 -12.63
CA GLU A 118 9.90 -5.87 -13.53
C GLU A 118 10.93 -6.31 -14.57
N ASP A 119 11.95 -7.05 -14.17
CA ASP A 119 12.93 -7.63 -15.08
C ASP A 119 12.27 -8.61 -16.05
N PHE A 120 11.33 -9.41 -15.56
CA PHE A 120 10.50 -10.30 -16.36
C PHE A 120 9.70 -9.51 -17.41
N TRP A 121 8.97 -8.47 -17.00
CA TRP A 121 8.20 -7.61 -17.90
C TRP A 121 9.07 -6.96 -18.98
N LYS A 122 10.22 -6.39 -18.58
CA LYS A 122 11.18 -5.75 -19.50
C LYS A 122 11.78 -6.74 -20.51
N LYS A 123 12.06 -7.98 -20.10
CA LYS A 123 12.71 -8.99 -20.95
C LYS A 123 11.73 -9.76 -21.84
N LYS A 124 10.47 -9.94 -21.42
CA LYS A 124 9.54 -10.92 -22.01
C LYS A 124 8.17 -10.38 -22.42
N GLY A 125 7.92 -9.08 -22.33
CA GLY A 125 6.61 -8.42 -22.57
C GLY A 125 5.89 -8.64 -23.92
N LYS A 126 6.32 -9.58 -24.78
CA LYS A 126 5.58 -10.06 -25.96
C LYS A 126 5.24 -11.57 -25.95
N GLY A 127 5.69 -12.33 -24.94
CA GLY A 127 5.45 -13.77 -24.81
C GLY A 127 5.38 -14.17 -23.34
N ILE A 128 4.30 -13.77 -22.67
CA ILE A 128 4.12 -13.84 -21.21
C ILE A 128 3.70 -15.23 -20.71
N THR A 129 3.22 -16.12 -21.59
CA THR A 129 2.33 -17.24 -21.21
C THR A 129 3.01 -18.46 -20.56
N GLU A 130 4.25 -18.80 -20.91
CA GLU A 130 4.90 -20.02 -20.37
C GLU A 130 5.68 -19.76 -19.06
N ASP A 131 6.38 -18.62 -18.97
CA ASP A 131 7.30 -18.35 -17.85
C ASP A 131 6.59 -17.67 -16.66
N PHE A 132 5.51 -16.89 -16.86
CA PHE A 132 4.73 -16.30 -15.76
C PHE A 132 4.22 -17.39 -14.81
N ASN A 133 3.74 -18.53 -15.34
CA ASN A 133 3.27 -19.65 -14.52
C ASN A 133 4.33 -20.22 -13.56
N THR A 134 5.62 -20.00 -13.79
CA THR A 134 6.69 -20.49 -12.91
C THR A 134 6.91 -19.59 -11.68
N SER A 135 6.67 -18.28 -11.80
CA SER A 135 6.81 -17.30 -10.71
C SER A 135 5.48 -16.73 -10.21
N ARG A 136 4.38 -17.05 -10.90
CA ARG A 136 3.01 -16.57 -10.67
C ARG A 136 2.58 -16.72 -9.23
N GLU A 137 2.72 -17.91 -8.67
CA GLU A 137 2.26 -18.20 -7.30
C GLU A 137 3.05 -17.36 -6.26
N SER A 138 4.35 -17.13 -6.50
CA SER A 138 5.18 -16.27 -5.66
C SER A 138 4.78 -14.79 -5.78
N VAL A 139 4.61 -14.30 -7.00
CA VAL A 139 4.21 -12.91 -7.29
C VAL A 139 2.80 -12.62 -6.76
N GLU A 140 1.86 -13.55 -6.94
CA GLU A 140 0.50 -13.47 -6.42
C GLU A 140 0.48 -13.39 -4.89
N LYS A 141 1.21 -14.29 -4.23
CA LYS A 141 1.31 -14.31 -2.76
C LYS A 141 1.92 -13.03 -2.21
N LEU A 142 3.04 -12.59 -2.78
CA LEU A 142 3.73 -11.38 -2.31
C LEU A 142 2.94 -10.11 -2.60
N ALA A 143 2.15 -10.07 -3.67
CA ALA A 143 1.24 -8.96 -3.93
C ALA A 143 0.10 -8.92 -2.90
N VAL A 144 -0.48 -10.06 -2.53
CA VAL A 144 -1.48 -10.12 -1.45
C VAL A 144 -0.86 -9.71 -0.12
N GLU A 145 0.33 -10.22 0.22
CA GLU A 145 1.07 -9.80 1.43
C GLU A 145 1.36 -8.31 1.43
N ALA A 146 1.80 -7.74 0.29
CA ALA A 146 2.02 -6.31 0.13
C ALA A 146 0.76 -5.50 0.43
N ILE A 147 -0.40 -5.94 -0.08
CA ILE A 147 -1.67 -5.26 0.19
C ILE A 147 -2.06 -5.39 1.67
N LEU A 148 -1.89 -6.56 2.28
CA LEU A 148 -2.19 -6.78 3.70
C LEU A 148 -1.28 -5.95 4.62
N GLU A 149 0.01 -5.81 4.25
CA GLU A 149 0.95 -4.95 4.97
C GLU A 149 0.51 -3.48 4.91
N ILE A 150 0.05 -3.02 3.75
CA ILE A 150 -0.55 -1.69 3.61
C ILE A 150 -1.74 -1.56 4.57
N GLY A 151 -2.69 -2.49 4.55
CA GLY A 151 -3.86 -2.42 5.44
C GLY A 151 -3.47 -2.38 6.92
N SER A 152 -2.58 -3.29 7.35
CA SER A 152 -2.10 -3.33 8.74
C SER A 152 -1.34 -2.07 9.14
N PHE A 153 -0.59 -1.47 8.22
CA PHE A 153 0.09 -0.20 8.43
C PHE A 153 -0.92 0.92 8.76
N PHE A 154 -1.95 1.08 7.93
CA PHE A 154 -2.99 2.09 8.14
C PHE A 154 -3.84 1.83 9.38
N GLU A 155 -4.15 0.57 9.68
CA GLU A 155 -4.85 0.19 10.92
C GLU A 155 -4.04 0.56 12.18
N LYS A 156 -2.75 0.18 12.20
CA LYS A 156 -1.84 0.55 13.30
C LYS A 156 -1.72 2.06 13.44
N LEU A 157 -1.59 2.77 12.33
CA LEU A 157 -1.50 4.22 12.32
C LEU A 157 -2.78 4.87 12.86
N GLY A 158 -3.96 4.44 12.38
CA GLY A 158 -5.26 4.94 12.83
C GLY A 158 -5.58 4.61 14.30
N ALA A 159 -4.99 3.55 14.87
CA ALA A 159 -5.12 3.27 16.29
C ALA A 159 -4.50 4.37 17.17
N ASN A 160 -3.47 5.07 16.68
CA ASN A 160 -2.78 6.14 17.41
C ASN A 160 -3.56 7.47 17.44
N PHE A 161 -4.46 7.66 16.48
CA PHE A 161 -5.36 8.81 16.43
C PHE A 161 -6.73 8.53 17.07
N SER A 162 -6.92 7.33 17.65
CA SER A 162 -8.18 7.00 18.31
C SER A 162 -8.26 7.75 19.63
N VAL A 163 -9.07 8.82 19.65
CA VAL A 163 -9.44 9.57 20.85
C VAL A 163 -9.89 8.60 21.93
N LYS A 164 -9.18 8.53 23.06
CA LYS A 164 -9.72 7.92 24.27
C LYS A 164 -10.97 8.71 24.64
N LYS A 165 -12.14 8.07 24.49
CA LYS A 165 -13.41 8.54 25.06
C LYS A 165 -13.34 8.63 26.57
#